data_AF-A0AAP0R7G5-F1
#
_entry.id   AF-A0AAP0R7G5-F1
#
_cell.length_a   1.000
_cell.length_b   1.000
_cell.length_c   1.000
_cell.angle_alpha   90.00
_cell.angle_beta   90.00
_cell.angle_gamma   90.00
#
_symmetry.space_group_name_H-M   'P 1'
#
loop_
_entity.id
_entity.type
_entity.pdbx_description
1 polymer ?
#
loop_
_entity_poly.entity_id
_entity_poly.type
_entity_poly.pdbx_seq_one_letter_code
_entity_poly.pdbx_strand_id
1 'polypeptide(L)'
;MLRNLLWATSKHDVYLMQNYSVMHWSSLLRRGKEVLNVAKPIVPTLKYPGSLAQPLSRVQISTMTVKENLMVAGGFQGELVCKSSESSWSCILHKNNDR
;
A
#
# COMPACT_ATOMS: atom_id res chain seq x y z
N MET A 1 15.02 -9.71 -8.76
CA MET A 1 15.14 -8.36 -8.14
C MET A 1 13.85 -7.62 -8.44
N LEU A 2 13.12 -7.11 -7.45
CA LEU A 2 11.94 -6.28 -7.72
C LEU A 2 12.37 -4.92 -8.24
N ARG A 3 11.63 -4.39 -9.21
CA ARG A 3 11.77 -3.02 -9.71
C ARG A 3 11.46 -2.06 -8.55
N ASN A 4 12.27 -1.03 -8.35
CA ASN A 4 11.93 0.06 -7.44
C ASN A 4 10.61 0.67 -7.91
N LEU A 5 9.55 0.54 -7.11
CA LEU A 5 8.26 1.15 -7.40
C LEU A 5 8.32 2.60 -6.93
N LEU A 6 8.01 3.53 -7.84
CA LEU A 6 7.97 4.96 -7.58
C LEU A 6 6.65 5.52 -8.10
N TRP A 7 6.06 6.46 -7.35
CA TRP A 7 4.87 7.17 -7.77
C TRP A 7 4.91 8.62 -7.30
N ALA A 8 4.75 9.58 -8.20
CA ALA A 8 4.68 11.00 -7.85
C ALA A 8 3.23 11.47 -7.90
N THR A 9 2.77 12.14 -6.85
CA THR A 9 1.42 12.76 -6.82
C THR A 9 1.46 14.26 -7.05
N SER A 10 2.61 14.89 -6.83
CA SER A 10 2.84 16.32 -7.05
C SER A 10 4.32 16.55 -7.41
N LYS A 11 4.70 17.81 -7.70
CA LYS A 11 6.11 18.22 -7.86
C LYS A 11 6.95 17.92 -6.60
N HIS A 12 6.29 17.84 -5.45
CA HIS A 12 6.95 17.81 -4.15
C HIS A 12 6.82 16.47 -3.43
N ASP A 13 5.89 15.63 -3.85
CA ASP A 13 5.48 14.42 -3.14
C ASP A 13 5.75 13.18 -3.99
N VAL A 14 6.59 12.32 -3.44
CA VAL A 14 7.02 11.08 -4.09
C VAL A 14 6.84 9.92 -3.11
N TYR A 15 6.26 8.84 -3.61
CA TYR A 15 6.08 7.58 -2.90
C TYR A 15 7.04 6.56 -3.49
N LEU A 16 7.79 5.88 -2.65
CA LEU A 16 8.73 4.85 -3.06
C LEU A 16 8.50 3.59 -2.24
N MET A 17 8.60 2.42 -2.87
CA MET A 17 8.63 1.15 -2.16
C MET A 17 10.08 0.76 -1.89
N GLN A 18 10.44 0.62 -0.60
CA GLN A 18 11.74 0.13 -0.14
C GLN A 18 11.56 -0.77 1.08
N ASN A 19 12.24 -1.92 1.12
CA ASN A 19 12.30 -2.81 2.29
C ASN A 19 10.93 -3.18 2.87
N TYR A 20 9.96 -3.56 2.03
CA TYR A 20 8.58 -3.85 2.45
C TYR A 20 7.82 -2.66 3.05
N SER A 21 8.34 -1.45 2.88
CA SER A 21 7.71 -0.23 3.33
C SER A 21 7.52 0.74 2.18
N VAL A 22 6.38 1.41 2.16
CA VAL A 22 6.13 2.53 1.27
C VAL A 22 6.46 3.79 2.06
N MET A 23 7.41 4.55 1.54
CA MET A 23 7.86 5.81 2.12
C MET A 23 7.29 6.94 1.27
N HIS A 24 6.61 7.89 1.92
CA HIS A 24 6.25 9.17 1.33
C HIS A 24 7.35 10.18 1.65
N TRP A 25 7.99 10.72 0.63
CA TRP A 25 8.97 11.77 0.75
C TRP A 25 8.38 13.08 0.23
N SER A 26 8.49 14.12 1.06
CA SER A 26 8.05 15.47 0.71
C SER A 26 9.23 16.43 0.71
N SER A 27 9.52 17.05 -0.43
CA SER A 27 10.58 18.06 -0.55
C SER A 27 10.31 19.30 0.28
N LEU A 28 9.03 19.68 0.43
CA LEU A 28 8.62 20.84 1.22
C LEU A 28 8.97 20.64 2.69
N LEU A 29 8.70 19.45 3.22
CA LEU A 29 8.99 19.08 4.61
C LEU A 29 10.41 18.54 4.80
N ARG A 30 11.16 18.33 3.70
CA ARG A 30 12.50 17.70 3.66
C ARG A 30 12.59 16.41 4.48
N ARG A 31 11.52 15.63 4.52
CA ARG A 31 11.43 14.42 5.33
C ARG A 31 10.69 13.30 4.62
N GLY A 32 11.07 12.08 4.94
CA GLY A 32 10.34 10.86 4.60
C GLY A 32 9.47 10.40 5.77
N LYS A 33 8.30 9.84 5.47
CA LYS A 33 7.42 9.18 6.44
C LYS A 33 7.02 7.82 5.90
N GLU A 34 7.07 6.79 6.75
CA GLU A 34 6.50 5.49 6.43
C GLU A 34 4.97 5.60 6.37
N VAL A 35 4.40 5.28 5.21
CA VAL A 35 2.95 5.30 5.01
C VAL A 35 2.33 3.91 5.06
N LEU A 36 3.06 2.86 4.67
CA LEU A 36 2.59 1.48 4.73
C LEU A 36 3.78 0.56 4.99
N ASN A 37 3.64 -0.40 5.90
CA ASN A 37 4.62 -1.45 6.14
C ASN A 37 3.94 -2.79 5.90
N VAL A 38 4.29 -3.46 4.82
CA VAL A 38 3.71 -4.75 4.43
C VAL A 38 4.51 -5.94 4.96
N ALA A 39 5.62 -5.72 5.69
CA ALA A 39 6.30 -6.78 6.43
C ALA A 39 5.55 -7.12 7.73
N LYS A 40 4.91 -6.13 8.35
CA LYS A 40 4.06 -6.30 9.53
C LYS A 40 2.67 -6.80 9.13
N PRO A 41 1.92 -7.46 10.03
CA PRO A 41 0.51 -7.79 9.80
C PRO A 41 -0.28 -6.51 9.51
N ILE A 42 -0.87 -6.43 8.34
CA ILE A 42 -1.79 -5.37 7.93
C ILE A 42 -3.15 -5.78 8.47
N VAL A 43 -3.68 -5.05 9.46
CA VAL A 43 -4.99 -5.34 10.04
C VAL A 43 -6.04 -4.49 9.31
N PRO A 44 -6.94 -5.11 8.54
CA PRO A 44 -7.97 -4.36 7.82
C PRO A 44 -8.93 -3.71 8.81
N THR A 45 -9.09 -2.39 8.68
CA THR A 45 -9.98 -1.58 9.51
C THR A 45 -11.39 -1.53 8.92
N LEU A 46 -11.49 -1.64 7.59
CA LEU A 46 -12.77 -1.78 6.89
C LEU A 46 -12.94 -3.18 6.33
N LYS A 47 -14.14 -3.73 6.53
CA LYS A 47 -14.59 -4.97 5.92
C LYS A 47 -15.55 -4.63 4.78
N TYR A 48 -15.19 -5.04 3.57
CA TYR A 48 -16.05 -4.99 2.39
C TYR A 48 -16.39 -6.41 1.91
N PRO A 49 -17.50 -6.61 1.19
CA PRO A 49 -17.76 -7.88 0.49
C PRO A 49 -16.56 -8.23 -0.41
N GLY A 50 -15.98 -9.42 -0.25
CA GLY A 50 -14.76 -9.84 -0.95
C GLY A 50 -13.43 -9.36 -0.32
N SER A 51 -13.48 -8.66 0.81
CA SER A 51 -12.27 -8.35 1.60
C SER A 51 -11.87 -9.50 2.52
N LEU A 52 -10.56 -9.70 2.66
CA LEU A 52 -10.03 -10.58 3.68
C LEU A 52 -10.19 -9.90 5.04
N ALA A 53 -10.90 -10.56 5.96
CA ALA A 53 -10.95 -10.15 7.36
C ALA A 53 -9.69 -10.56 8.15
N GLN A 54 -8.81 -11.35 7.53
CA GLN A 54 -7.58 -11.86 8.13
C GLN A 54 -6.40 -10.94 7.82
N PRO A 55 -5.49 -10.69 8.78
CA PRO A 55 -4.29 -9.92 8.53
C PRO A 55 -3.38 -10.60 7.51
N LEU A 56 -2.82 -9.83 6.57
CA LEU A 56 -1.73 -10.31 5.71
C LEU A 56 -0.40 -9.73 6.18
N SER A 57 0.66 -10.53 6.10
CA SER A 57 2.02 -10.09 6.40
C SER A 57 2.97 -10.54 5.30
N ARG A 58 4.06 -9.80 5.13
CA ARG A 58 5.13 -10.07 4.14
C ARG A 58 4.63 -10.15 2.70
N VAL A 59 3.62 -9.35 2.35
CA VAL A 59 3.12 -9.27 0.96
C VAL A 59 4.22 -8.73 0.07
N GLN A 60 4.56 -9.47 -0.98
CA GLN A 60 5.52 -9.01 -1.98
C GLN A 60 4.80 -8.14 -3.02
N ILE A 61 4.97 -6.82 -2.90
CA ILE A 61 4.28 -5.83 -3.74
C ILE A 61 4.90 -5.78 -5.13
N SER A 62 4.11 -6.03 -6.16
CA SER A 62 4.49 -6.03 -7.57
C SER A 62 4.14 -4.72 -8.28
N THR A 63 3.11 -4.01 -7.78
CA THR A 63 2.62 -2.75 -8.35
C THR A 63 2.08 -1.82 -7.26
N MET A 64 2.11 -0.51 -7.50
CA MET A 64 1.48 0.46 -6.61
C MET A 64 0.98 1.68 -7.38
N THR A 65 -0.03 2.34 -6.83
CA THR A 65 -0.52 3.64 -7.30
C THR A 65 -0.96 4.46 -6.09
N VAL A 66 -0.81 5.78 -6.19
CA VAL A 66 -1.25 6.72 -5.15
C VAL A 66 -1.99 7.89 -5.80
N LYS A 67 -3.19 8.19 -5.35
CA LYS A 67 -3.96 9.33 -5.84
C LYS A 67 -4.83 9.86 -4.72
N GLU A 68 -4.90 11.18 -4.55
CA GLU A 68 -5.84 11.84 -3.62
C GLU A 68 -5.87 11.15 -2.25
N ASN A 69 -4.70 10.93 -1.65
CA ASN A 69 -4.54 10.30 -0.34
C ASN A 69 -4.96 8.83 -0.24
N LEU A 70 -5.35 8.20 -1.35
CA LEU A 70 -5.59 6.78 -1.48
C LEU A 70 -4.37 6.09 -2.10
N MET A 71 -3.80 5.15 -1.38
CA MET A 71 -2.78 4.25 -1.87
C MET A 71 -3.37 2.87 -2.14
N VAL A 72 -3.03 2.29 -3.28
CA VAL A 72 -3.33 0.89 -3.61
C VAL A 72 -2.05 0.18 -4.03
N ALA A 73 -1.83 -1.02 -3.50
CA ALA A 73 -0.66 -1.84 -3.78
C ALA A 73 -1.08 -3.27 -4.12
N GLY A 74 -0.63 -3.78 -5.25
CA GLY A 74 -0.89 -5.15 -5.69
C GLY A 74 0.27 -6.08 -5.35
N GLY A 75 -0.02 -7.27 -4.83
CA GLY A 75 0.94 -8.33 -4.54
C GLY A 75 1.11 -9.32 -5.69
N PHE A 76 2.08 -10.24 -5.59
CA PHE A 76 2.30 -11.28 -6.60
C PHE A 76 1.30 -12.44 -6.56
N GLN A 77 0.62 -12.66 -5.43
CA GLN A 77 -0.35 -13.75 -5.26
C GLN A 77 -1.79 -13.27 -5.45
N GLY A 78 -2.00 -12.10 -6.06
CA GLY A 78 -3.33 -11.52 -6.26
C GLY A 78 -3.87 -10.77 -5.04
N GLU A 79 -3.00 -10.42 -4.08
CA GLU A 79 -3.34 -9.49 -3.00
C GLU A 79 -3.50 -8.07 -3.55
N LEU A 80 -4.43 -7.32 -2.98
CA LEU A 80 -4.59 -5.89 -3.22
C LEU A 80 -4.81 -5.20 -1.88
N VAL A 81 -3.84 -4.38 -1.49
CA VAL A 81 -3.85 -3.63 -0.23
C VAL A 81 -4.22 -2.19 -0.53
N CYS A 82 -5.25 -1.67 0.14
CA CYS A 82 -5.63 -0.27 0.05
C CYS A 82 -5.43 0.41 1.40
N LYS A 83 -4.91 1.64 1.38
CA LYS A 83 -4.74 2.47 2.57
C LYS A 83 -5.05 3.93 2.26
N SER A 84 -5.86 4.57 3.09
CA SER A 84 -6.06 6.03 3.05
C SER A 84 -5.14 6.72 4.06
N SER A 85 -4.48 7.80 3.65
CA SER A 85 -3.67 8.64 4.55
C SER A 85 -4.50 9.62 5.38
N GLU A 86 -5.74 9.92 4.99
CA GLU A 86 -6.62 10.86 5.71
C GLU A 86 -7.39 10.18 6.84
N SER A 87 -8.03 9.04 6.55
CA SER A 87 -9.00 8.43 7.46
C SER A 87 -8.45 7.22 8.21
N SER A 88 -7.14 6.96 8.10
CA SER A 88 -6.40 5.88 8.76
C SER A 88 -6.96 4.46 8.58
N TRP A 89 -7.90 4.24 7.65
CA TRP A 89 -8.40 2.91 7.34
C TRP A 89 -7.47 2.20 6.34
N SER A 90 -7.45 0.88 6.47
CA SER A 90 -6.89 -0.02 5.49
C SER A 90 -7.86 -1.13 5.17
N CYS A 91 -7.83 -1.64 3.95
CA CYS A 91 -8.53 -2.86 3.58
C CYS A 91 -7.62 -3.75 2.73
N ILE A 92 -7.90 -5.04 2.79
CA ILE A 92 -7.18 -6.06 2.03
C ILE A 92 -8.22 -6.77 1.19
N LEU A 93 -8.04 -6.70 -0.12
CA LEU A 93 -8.76 -7.52 -1.07
C LEU A 93 -7.82 -8.64 -1.50
N HIS A 94 -8.36 -9.83 -1.64
CA HIS A 94 -7.65 -10.93 -2.26
C HIS A 94 -8.56 -11.48 -3.33
N LYS A 95 -8.01 -11.75 -4.50
CA LYS A 95 -8.78 -12.39 -5.56
C LYS A 95 -9.11 -13.81 -5.09
N ASN A 96 -10.32 -14.01 -4.56
CA ASN A 96 -10.86 -15.36 -4.40
C ASN A 96 -10.98 -15.95 -5.80
N ASN A 97 -10.24 -17.03 -6.03
CA ASN A 97 -10.33 -17.80 -7.26
C ASN A 97 -11.54 -18.74 -7.17
N ASP A 98 -12.71 -18.19 -6.88
CA ASP A 98 -13.97 -18.92 -7.07
C ASP A 98 -14.27 -18.87 -8.57
N ARG A 99 -14.17 -20.05 -9.19
CA ARG A 99 -14.65 -20.31 -10.55
C ARG A 99 -16.16 -20.15 -10.61
#